data_AF-A0A945C7T6-F1
#
_entry.id   AF-A0A945C7T6-F1
#
_cell.length_a   1.000
_cell.length_b   1.000
_cell.length_c   1.000
_cell.angle_alpha   90.00
_cell.angle_beta   90.00
_cell.angle_gamma   90.00
#
_symmetry.space_group_name_H-M   'P 1'
#
loop_
_entity.id
_entity.type
_entity.pdbx_description
1 polymer ?
#
loop_
_entity_poly.entity_id
_entity_poly.type
_entity_poly.pdbx_seq_one_letter_code
_entity_poly.pdbx_strand_id
1 'polypeptide(L)'
;MADNQVSPSLVKDTKISSSGVLLPVMSGLVAVIVVFLVYAFFKGWTFNFYANILFGFYALTKQIWVSVVLLGVTQTLLMVPFRAIRVMQSHNTQKFQDKIDELKLEDQQIARVKKNFRQGNMTFLFYVVDFMIQITLFISIGRLFLTDFYANKIDPSILLKFIPYPVYPLQGLWFKIPYPIVTRSKDFGLWIVFWAWILILLSHVFIYLAKRMKHRFMLNTKKTSSAEDSEGEEPEQKVVAETKPQLESQQKAKQTMGFLGSSTIILFVVAYIVVRNFPLAWEFRIFSGDVSIPNRTLNTVTAIATFIMVIWFGLQDILRQGKLAQEKGISEEVIEMTQAEMFKSNLFNATLIGLGAFFITNLIPSAFELSIFTFELIAISSPFTLDKFILKLRGMGQA
;
A
#
# COMPACT_ATOMS: atom_id res chain seq x y z
N MET A 1 -35.95 -16.66 11.01
CA MET A 1 -35.59 -15.27 10.68
C MET A 1 -35.11 -14.61 11.96
N ALA A 2 -33.80 -14.51 12.16
CA ALA A 2 -33.21 -13.89 13.35
C ALA A 2 -32.82 -12.46 12.99
N ASP A 3 -33.42 -11.49 13.68
CA ASP A 3 -33.05 -10.08 13.59
C ASP A 3 -31.61 -9.91 14.07
N ASN A 4 -30.71 -9.64 13.13
CA ASN A 4 -29.36 -9.17 13.43
C ASN A 4 -29.47 -7.75 13.99
N GLN A 5 -29.59 -7.64 15.32
CA GLN A 5 -29.47 -6.38 16.02
C GLN A 5 -28.06 -5.83 15.81
N VAL A 6 -27.95 -4.82 14.95
CA VAL A 6 -26.74 -4.02 14.77
C VAL A 6 -26.47 -3.30 16.10
N SER A 7 -25.32 -3.58 16.72
CA SER A 7 -24.92 -2.98 18.00
C SER A 7 -25.04 -1.45 18.01
N PRO A 8 -25.73 -0.85 19.00
CA PRO A 8 -26.03 0.59 19.05
C PRO A 8 -24.81 1.51 19.21
N SER A 9 -23.60 0.97 19.42
CA SER A 9 -22.35 1.74 19.46
C SER A 9 -21.95 2.30 18.09
N LEU A 10 -22.32 1.66 16.98
CA LEU A 10 -22.02 2.14 15.61
C LEU A 10 -22.86 3.36 15.19
N VAL A 11 -24.04 3.54 15.80
CA VAL A 11 -24.96 4.65 15.47
C VAL A 11 -24.55 5.96 16.17
N LYS A 12 -23.80 5.88 17.27
CA LYS A 12 -23.35 7.06 18.02
C LYS A 12 -22.25 7.84 17.29
N ASP A 13 -21.32 7.16 16.62
CA ASP A 13 -20.26 7.83 15.86
C ASP A 13 -20.77 8.53 14.58
N THR A 14 -21.92 8.11 14.06
CA THR A 14 -22.55 8.75 12.89
C THR A 14 -23.34 10.01 13.25
N LYS A 15 -23.85 10.13 14.49
CA LYS A 15 -24.69 11.27 14.92
C LYS A 15 -23.93 12.57 15.18
N ILE A 16 -22.62 12.52 15.45
CA ILE A 16 -21.80 13.73 15.62
C ILE A 16 -21.45 14.38 14.26
N SER A 17 -21.57 13.63 13.16
CA SER A 17 -21.31 14.09 11.79
C SER A 17 -22.53 14.74 11.11
N SER A 18 -23.74 14.61 11.68
CA SER A 18 -24.99 14.98 10.99
C SER A 18 -25.50 16.40 11.26
N SER A 19 -24.66 17.34 11.72
CA SER A 19 -25.06 18.75 11.68
C SER A 19 -25.05 19.21 10.22
N GLY A 20 -26.23 19.34 9.60
CA GLY A 20 -26.40 19.56 8.16
C GLY A 20 -25.68 20.79 7.57
N VAL A 21 -25.09 21.64 8.41
CA VAL A 21 -24.33 22.85 8.01
C VAL A 21 -22.83 22.57 7.89
N LEU A 22 -22.27 21.63 8.64
CA LEU A 22 -20.82 21.42 8.71
C LEU A 22 -20.25 20.74 7.45
N LEU A 23 -21.08 19.91 6.80
CA LEU A 23 -20.73 19.20 5.58
C LEU A 23 -20.58 20.11 4.33
N PRO A 24 -21.55 21.00 4.02
CA PRO A 24 -21.39 21.99 2.94
C PRO A 24 -20.16 22.89 3.12
N VAL A 25 -19.91 23.34 4.36
CA VAL A 25 -18.78 24.23 4.67
C VAL A 25 -17.45 23.53 4.41
N MET A 26 -17.29 22.28 4.85
CA MET A 26 -16.07 21.52 4.63
C MET A 26 -15.85 21.14 3.17
N SER A 27 -16.92 20.82 2.41
CA SER A 27 -16.80 20.63 0.97
C SER A 27 -16.39 21.92 0.25
N GLY A 28 -16.90 23.08 0.69
CA GLY A 28 -16.49 24.38 0.18
C GLY A 28 -15.01 24.66 0.48
N LEU A 29 -14.57 24.41 1.71
CA LEU A 29 -13.17 24.56 2.12
C LEU A 29 -12.24 23.67 1.29
N VAL A 30 -12.62 22.41 1.07
CA VAL A 30 -11.86 21.47 0.24
C VAL A 30 -11.76 21.96 -1.19
N ALA A 31 -12.85 22.44 -1.78
CA ALA A 31 -12.84 23.02 -3.12
C ALA A 31 -11.91 24.24 -3.20
N VAL A 32 -11.95 25.13 -2.20
CA VAL A 32 -11.04 26.29 -2.12
C VAL A 32 -9.59 25.85 -2.02
N ILE A 33 -9.26 24.86 -1.19
CA ILE A 33 -7.90 24.32 -1.07
C ILE A 33 -7.43 23.71 -2.39
N VAL A 34 -8.28 22.92 -3.06
CA VAL A 34 -7.92 22.28 -4.34
C VAL A 34 -7.70 23.34 -5.42
N VAL A 35 -8.61 24.32 -5.55
CA VAL A 35 -8.45 25.43 -6.50
C VAL A 35 -7.20 26.24 -6.19
N PHE A 36 -6.94 26.52 -4.92
CA PHE A 36 -5.72 27.21 -4.49
C PHE A 36 -4.46 26.42 -4.86
N LEU A 37 -4.42 25.10 -4.65
CA LEU A 37 -3.27 24.27 -5.01
C LEU A 37 -3.03 24.25 -6.51
N VAL A 38 -4.09 24.11 -7.31
CA VAL A 38 -4.00 24.16 -8.78
C VAL A 38 -3.50 25.53 -9.24
N TYR A 39 -4.05 26.61 -8.67
CA TYR A 39 -3.60 27.97 -8.97
C TYR A 39 -2.12 28.19 -8.58
N ALA A 40 -1.73 27.78 -7.37
CA ALA A 40 -0.36 27.88 -6.87
C ALA A 40 0.62 27.09 -7.74
N PHE A 41 0.21 25.91 -8.23
CA PHE A 41 0.98 25.10 -9.17
C PHE A 41 1.22 25.84 -10.49
N PHE A 42 0.17 26.35 -11.13
CA PHE A 42 0.30 27.05 -12.41
C PHE A 42 1.05 28.39 -12.28
N LYS A 43 0.95 29.07 -11.14
CA LYS A 43 1.76 30.26 -10.83
C LYS A 43 3.21 29.96 -10.49
N GLY A 44 3.60 28.69 -10.38
CA GLY A 44 4.98 28.29 -10.05
C GLY A 44 5.34 28.45 -8.57
N TRP A 45 4.37 28.74 -7.69
CA TRP A 45 4.65 28.93 -6.26
C TRP A 45 5.16 27.66 -5.60
N THR A 46 4.62 26.50 -5.98
CA THR A 46 5.05 25.20 -5.48
C THR A 46 6.45 24.86 -5.96
N PHE A 47 6.78 25.18 -7.21
CA PHE A 47 8.14 25.07 -7.75
C PHE A 47 9.11 25.97 -6.98
N ASN A 48 8.76 27.24 -6.77
CA ASN A 48 9.58 28.17 -5.99
C ASN A 48 9.79 27.65 -4.57
N PHE A 49 8.74 27.18 -3.90
CA PHE A 49 8.84 26.60 -2.56
C PHE A 49 9.89 25.49 -2.49
N TYR A 50 9.87 24.54 -3.43
CA TYR A 50 10.83 23.45 -3.46
C TYR A 50 12.24 23.88 -3.88
N ALA A 51 12.37 24.79 -4.83
CA ALA A 51 13.65 25.38 -5.18
C ALA A 51 14.29 26.05 -3.96
N ASN A 52 13.51 26.83 -3.21
CA ASN A 52 13.99 27.48 -1.99
C ASN A 52 14.47 26.49 -0.93
N ILE A 53 13.74 25.40 -0.70
CA ILE A 53 14.19 24.37 0.25
C ILE A 53 15.48 23.69 -0.26
N LEU A 54 15.51 23.27 -1.53
CA LEU A 54 16.67 22.59 -2.12
C LEU A 54 17.93 23.48 -2.08
N PHE A 55 17.83 24.72 -2.56
CA PHE A 55 18.96 25.65 -2.57
C PHE A 55 19.31 26.16 -1.18
N GLY A 56 18.34 26.22 -0.25
CA GLY A 56 18.60 26.44 1.17
C GLY A 56 19.47 25.32 1.76
N PHE A 57 19.13 24.06 1.49
CA PHE A 57 19.98 22.94 1.90
C PHE A 57 21.33 22.95 1.19
N TYR A 58 21.38 23.28 -0.09
CA TYR A 58 22.64 23.38 -0.82
C TYR A 58 23.55 24.48 -0.29
N ALA A 59 22.98 25.62 0.11
CA ALA A 59 23.74 26.70 0.74
C ALA A 59 24.44 26.23 2.02
N LEU A 60 23.82 25.32 2.79
CA LEU A 60 24.34 24.72 4.01
C LEU A 60 25.34 23.58 3.75
N THR A 61 25.02 22.65 2.84
CA THR A 61 25.79 21.41 2.66
C THR A 61 26.90 21.53 1.62
N LYS A 62 26.75 22.45 0.65
CA LYS A 62 27.58 22.56 -0.57
C LYS A 62 27.64 21.27 -1.41
N GLN A 63 26.73 20.33 -1.18
CA GLN A 63 26.65 19.06 -1.89
C GLN A 63 25.23 18.82 -2.34
N ILE A 64 24.98 18.91 -3.65
CA ILE A 64 23.62 18.86 -4.18
C ILE A 64 22.95 17.52 -3.90
N TRP A 65 23.68 16.39 -3.96
CA TRP A 65 23.10 15.08 -3.64
C TRP A 65 22.59 14.99 -2.19
N VAL A 66 23.30 15.59 -1.23
CA VAL A 66 22.85 15.65 0.17
C VAL A 66 21.61 16.53 0.27
N SER A 67 21.58 17.67 -0.43
CA SER A 67 20.43 18.57 -0.46
C SER A 67 19.18 17.89 -1.02
N VAL A 68 19.33 17.02 -2.03
CA VAL A 68 18.26 16.19 -2.59
C VAL A 68 17.72 15.19 -1.57
N VAL A 69 18.60 14.50 -0.83
CA VAL A 69 18.18 13.60 0.26
C VAL A 69 17.43 14.38 1.35
N LEU A 70 17.95 15.54 1.76
CA LEU A 70 17.30 16.42 2.74
C LEU A 70 15.95 16.96 2.25
N LEU A 71 15.81 17.20 0.94
CA LEU A 71 14.52 17.54 0.32
C LEU A 71 13.51 16.41 0.51
N GLY A 72 13.90 15.16 0.25
CA GLY A 72 13.07 13.97 0.47
C GLY A 72 12.68 13.77 1.95
N VAL A 73 13.61 13.98 2.88
CA VAL A 73 13.33 13.96 4.33
C VAL A 73 12.31 15.05 4.69
N THR A 74 12.51 16.27 4.20
CA THR A 74 11.62 17.41 4.47
C THR A 74 10.23 17.17 3.90
N GLN A 75 10.13 16.66 2.67
CA GLN A 75 8.86 16.27 2.09
C GLN A 75 8.15 15.22 2.96
N THR A 76 8.88 14.23 3.46
CA THR A 76 8.31 13.21 4.34
C THR A 76 7.76 13.85 5.63
N LEU A 77 8.52 14.74 6.26
CA LEU A 77 8.11 15.47 7.47
C LEU A 77 6.85 16.32 7.22
N LEU A 78 6.77 17.02 6.09
CA LEU A 78 5.59 17.78 5.68
C LEU A 78 4.35 16.89 5.48
N MET A 79 4.55 15.64 5.08
CA MET A 79 3.48 14.66 4.87
C MET A 79 3.04 13.91 6.14
N VAL A 80 3.77 14.04 7.25
CA VAL A 80 3.44 13.35 8.53
C VAL A 80 2.02 13.67 9.03
N PRO A 81 1.55 14.93 9.06
CA PRO A 81 0.20 15.23 9.52
C PRO A 81 -0.88 14.53 8.68
N PHE A 82 -0.70 14.49 7.35
CA PHE A 82 -1.63 13.81 6.45
C PHE A 82 -1.63 12.30 6.65
N ARG A 83 -0.45 11.71 6.85
CA ARG A 83 -0.32 10.28 7.19
C ARG A 83 -1.02 9.98 8.52
N ALA A 84 -0.87 10.82 9.54
CA ALA A 84 -1.53 10.64 10.83
C ALA A 84 -3.06 10.64 10.70
N ILE A 85 -3.63 11.62 10.01
CA ILE A 85 -5.07 11.71 9.77
C ILE A 85 -5.56 10.47 8.99
N ARG A 86 -4.81 10.03 7.97
CA ARG A 86 -5.15 8.85 7.19
C ARG A 86 -5.20 7.57 8.04
N VAL A 87 -4.18 7.36 8.88
CA VAL A 87 -4.14 6.21 9.80
C VAL A 87 -5.35 6.27 10.75
N MET A 88 -5.65 7.46 11.29
CA MET A 88 -6.81 7.66 12.18
C MET A 88 -8.15 7.34 11.51
N GLN A 89 -8.33 7.68 10.24
CA GLN A 89 -9.56 7.45 9.47
C GLN A 89 -9.67 6.03 8.87
N SER A 90 -8.56 5.30 8.76
CA SER A 90 -8.53 3.97 8.12
C SER A 90 -9.27 2.84 8.86
N HIS A 91 -9.74 3.10 10.09
CA HIS A 91 -10.48 2.12 10.90
C HIS A 91 -11.95 1.93 10.49
N ASN A 92 -12.43 2.57 9.43
CA ASN A 92 -13.77 2.29 8.92
C ASN A 92 -13.80 0.91 8.26
N THR A 93 -14.32 -0.07 9.01
CA THR A 93 -14.66 -1.44 8.57
C THR A 93 -15.60 -1.50 7.35
N GLN A 94 -16.07 -0.34 6.86
CA GLN A 94 -16.78 -0.18 5.60
C GLN A 94 -15.99 -0.71 4.39
N LYS A 95 -14.67 -0.53 4.28
CA LYS A 95 -13.91 -1.01 3.10
C LYS A 95 -13.98 -2.52 2.90
N PHE A 96 -14.04 -3.28 3.99
CA PHE A 96 -14.17 -4.74 3.94
C PHE A 96 -15.61 -5.17 3.65
N GLN A 97 -16.58 -4.48 4.25
CA GLN A 97 -17.99 -4.68 3.95
C GLN A 97 -18.30 -4.37 2.49
N ASP A 98 -17.71 -3.28 1.98
CA ASP A 98 -17.83 -2.83 0.59
C ASP A 98 -17.26 -3.86 -0.37
N LYS A 99 -16.10 -4.49 -0.07
CA LYS A 99 -15.56 -5.59 -0.90
C LYS A 99 -16.39 -6.86 -0.87
N ILE A 100 -17.00 -7.20 0.27
CA ILE A 100 -17.96 -8.30 0.37
C ILE A 100 -19.21 -8.02 -0.47
N ASP A 101 -19.65 -6.76 -0.51
CA ASP A 101 -20.78 -6.34 -1.32
C ASP A 101 -20.42 -6.19 -2.81
N GLU A 102 -19.17 -5.82 -3.13
CA GLU A 102 -18.62 -5.70 -4.50
C GLU A 102 -18.53 -7.07 -5.17
N LEU A 103 -18.13 -8.09 -4.41
CA LEU A 103 -18.17 -9.49 -4.85
C LEU A 103 -19.60 -9.98 -5.17
N LYS A 104 -20.64 -9.22 -4.81
CA LYS A 104 -22.03 -9.56 -5.10
C LYS A 104 -22.61 -8.81 -6.31
N LEU A 105 -22.15 -7.61 -6.67
CA LEU A 105 -22.78 -6.77 -7.71
C LEU A 105 -21.77 -5.76 -8.33
N GLU A 106 -21.30 -6.03 -9.55
CA GLU A 106 -20.31 -5.22 -10.30
C GLU A 106 -20.86 -3.86 -10.78
N ASP A 107 -22.18 -3.74 -10.99
CA ASP A 107 -22.83 -2.55 -11.57
C ASP A 107 -23.06 -1.37 -10.60
N GLN A 108 -22.76 -1.52 -9.30
CA GLN A 108 -23.11 -0.50 -8.27
C GLN A 108 -21.99 0.48 -7.91
N GLN A 109 -20.78 0.35 -8.47
CA GLN A 109 -19.63 1.17 -8.08
C GLN A 109 -19.82 2.67 -8.35
N ILE A 110 -20.29 3.05 -9.54
CA ILE A 110 -20.49 4.47 -9.92
C ILE A 110 -21.62 5.10 -9.09
N ALA A 111 -22.70 4.36 -8.85
CA ALA A 111 -23.83 4.81 -8.05
C ALA A 111 -23.43 5.03 -6.57
N ARG A 112 -22.55 4.18 -6.01
CA ARG A 112 -22.01 4.35 -4.66
C ARG A 112 -21.04 5.51 -4.55
N VAL A 113 -20.13 5.70 -5.50
CA VAL A 113 -19.26 6.89 -5.51
C VAL A 113 -20.11 8.16 -5.53
N LYS A 114 -21.14 8.20 -6.37
CA LYS A 114 -22.10 9.32 -6.43
C LYS A 114 -22.90 9.48 -5.13
N LYS A 115 -23.26 8.39 -4.46
CA LYS A 115 -23.95 8.41 -3.16
C LYS A 115 -23.04 8.92 -2.03
N ASN A 116 -21.81 8.42 -1.93
CA ASN A 116 -20.82 8.86 -0.94
C ASN A 116 -20.41 10.32 -1.16
N PHE A 117 -20.35 10.76 -2.43
CA PHE A 117 -20.16 12.16 -2.80
C PHE A 117 -21.34 13.04 -2.36
N ARG A 118 -22.59 12.60 -2.62
CA ARG A 118 -23.81 13.31 -2.16
C ARG A 118 -23.97 13.29 -0.64
N GLN A 119 -23.46 12.28 0.04
CA GLN A 119 -23.52 12.14 1.50
C GLN A 119 -22.41 12.91 2.24
N GLY A 120 -21.50 13.58 1.52
CA GLY A 120 -20.49 14.44 2.14
C GLY A 120 -19.52 13.67 3.04
N ASN A 121 -19.04 12.50 2.62
CA ASN A 121 -18.10 11.77 3.47
C ASN A 121 -16.80 12.57 3.68
N MET A 122 -16.58 13.10 4.89
CA MET A 122 -15.37 13.88 5.24
C MET A 122 -14.07 13.14 4.93
N THR A 123 -14.08 11.82 5.12
CA THR A 123 -12.95 10.95 4.80
C THR A 123 -12.64 11.00 3.31
N PHE A 124 -13.65 11.01 2.45
CA PHE A 124 -13.47 11.13 1.00
C PHE A 124 -12.91 12.51 0.63
N LEU A 125 -13.47 13.60 1.17
CA LEU A 125 -12.96 14.95 0.92
C LEU A 125 -11.50 15.11 1.34
N PHE A 126 -11.13 14.57 2.50
CA PHE A 126 -9.75 14.55 2.96
C PHE A 126 -8.83 13.77 2.01
N TYR A 127 -9.25 12.60 1.53
CA TYR A 127 -8.50 11.83 0.53
C TYR A 127 -8.25 12.62 -0.76
N VAL A 128 -9.24 13.38 -1.22
CA VAL A 128 -9.08 14.24 -2.40
C VAL A 128 -8.03 15.32 -2.16
N VAL A 129 -8.06 16.01 -1.01
CA VAL A 129 -7.06 17.03 -0.68
C VAL A 129 -5.66 16.42 -0.58
N ASP A 130 -5.52 15.32 0.17
CA ASP A 130 -4.26 14.60 0.34
C ASP A 130 -3.67 14.14 -1.00
N PHE A 131 -4.50 13.60 -1.89
CA PHE A 131 -4.11 13.22 -3.25
C PHE A 131 -3.67 14.42 -4.10
N MET A 132 -4.43 15.52 -4.07
CA MET A 132 -4.10 16.74 -4.82
C MET A 132 -2.79 17.36 -4.34
N ILE A 133 -2.54 17.36 -3.02
CA ILE A 133 -1.26 17.78 -2.44
C ILE A 133 -0.16 16.88 -3.00
N GLN A 134 -0.27 15.55 -2.85
CA GLN A 134 0.78 14.62 -3.30
C GLN A 134 1.13 14.77 -4.78
N ILE A 135 0.14 14.86 -5.66
CA ILE A 135 0.36 15.10 -7.09
C ILE A 135 1.07 16.42 -7.32
N THR A 136 0.59 17.49 -6.70
CA THR A 136 1.18 18.83 -6.86
C THR A 136 2.63 18.84 -6.41
N LEU A 137 2.94 18.22 -5.27
CA LEU A 137 4.30 18.11 -4.75
C LEU A 137 5.17 17.28 -5.70
N PHE A 138 4.70 16.10 -6.12
CA PHE A 138 5.42 15.20 -7.02
C PHE A 138 5.77 15.87 -8.35
N ILE A 139 4.79 16.52 -8.99
CA ILE A 139 5.02 17.22 -10.27
C ILE A 139 5.93 18.43 -10.07
N SER A 140 5.81 19.17 -8.97
CA SER A 140 6.67 20.33 -8.70
C SER A 140 8.13 19.94 -8.50
N ILE A 141 8.39 18.88 -7.74
CA ILE A 141 9.73 18.31 -7.54
C ILE A 141 10.26 17.71 -8.84
N GLY A 142 9.41 16.99 -9.58
CA GLY A 142 9.76 16.43 -10.89
C GLY A 142 10.18 17.53 -11.87
N ARG A 143 9.39 18.60 -11.97
CA ARG A 143 9.72 19.78 -12.78
C ARG A 143 11.04 20.41 -12.34
N LEU A 144 11.28 20.53 -11.04
CA LEU A 144 12.57 21.02 -10.53
C LEU A 144 13.71 20.15 -11.07
N PHE A 145 13.70 18.85 -10.84
CA PHE A 145 14.79 17.97 -11.30
C PHE A 145 14.90 17.79 -12.81
N LEU A 146 13.84 18.01 -13.57
CA LEU A 146 13.86 17.97 -15.03
C LEU A 146 14.32 19.28 -15.67
N THR A 147 14.19 20.42 -14.99
CA THR A 147 14.91 21.62 -15.41
C THR A 147 16.39 21.37 -15.17
N ASP A 148 17.24 21.44 -16.19
CA ASP A 148 18.68 21.19 -16.13
C ASP A 148 19.41 22.27 -15.31
N PHE A 149 19.05 22.41 -14.02
CA PHE A 149 19.59 23.39 -13.09
C PHE A 149 20.93 22.95 -12.51
N TYR A 150 21.43 21.77 -12.89
CA TYR A 150 22.77 21.32 -12.50
C TYR A 150 23.84 22.08 -13.27
N ALA A 151 23.60 22.23 -14.58
CA ALA A 151 24.47 22.97 -15.48
C ALA A 151 24.01 24.43 -15.68
N ASN A 152 22.70 24.67 -15.76
CA ASN A 152 22.16 25.98 -16.09
C ASN A 152 21.73 26.78 -14.87
N LYS A 153 22.00 28.09 -14.92
CA LYS A 153 21.57 29.04 -13.89
C LYS A 153 20.05 29.11 -13.83
N ILE A 154 19.48 28.93 -12.64
CA ILE A 154 18.07 29.23 -12.40
C ILE A 154 17.85 30.74 -12.34
N ASP A 155 16.65 31.22 -12.63
CA ASP A 155 16.33 32.64 -12.42
C ASP A 155 16.47 32.98 -10.92
N PRO A 156 17.34 33.96 -10.54
CA PRO A 156 17.49 34.39 -9.16
C PRO A 156 16.18 34.83 -8.51
N SER A 157 15.18 35.27 -9.28
CA SER A 157 13.86 35.69 -8.79
C SER A 157 13.05 34.55 -8.14
N ILE A 158 13.38 33.30 -8.45
CA ILE A 158 12.75 32.09 -7.88
C ILE A 158 13.16 31.91 -6.41
N LEU A 159 14.36 32.39 -6.04
CA LEU A 159 14.92 32.23 -4.70
C LEU A 159 14.53 33.38 -3.77
N LEU A 160 14.28 33.05 -2.51
CA LEU A 160 14.10 33.99 -1.42
C LEU A 160 15.42 34.73 -1.22
N LYS A 161 15.34 36.03 -0.95
CA LYS A 161 16.50 36.94 -0.85
C LYS A 161 17.56 36.51 0.17
N PHE A 162 17.16 35.73 1.19
CA PHE A 162 18.08 35.25 2.23
C PHE A 162 18.83 33.97 1.86
N ILE A 163 18.45 33.28 0.76
CA ILE A 163 19.16 32.10 0.29
C ILE A 163 20.31 32.56 -0.62
N PRO A 164 21.58 32.29 -0.26
CA PRO A 164 22.71 32.65 -1.10
C PRO A 164 22.58 32.00 -2.47
N TYR A 165 22.71 32.80 -3.52
CA TYR A 165 22.69 32.28 -4.88
C TYR A 165 23.88 31.33 -5.10
N PRO A 166 23.66 30.11 -5.62
CA PRO A 166 24.71 29.11 -5.74
C PRO A 166 25.74 29.49 -6.81
N VAL A 167 26.99 29.10 -6.59
CA VAL A 167 28.03 29.15 -7.62
C VAL A 167 27.85 27.95 -8.54
N TYR A 168 27.83 28.22 -9.85
CA TYR A 168 27.68 27.22 -10.90
C TYR A 168 29.04 26.85 -11.53
N PRO A 169 29.22 25.60 -11.99
CA PRO A 169 28.29 24.47 -11.90
C PRO A 169 28.12 23.98 -10.46
N LEU A 170 26.97 23.35 -10.15
CA LEU A 170 26.71 22.85 -8.80
C LEU A 170 27.70 21.75 -8.41
N GLN A 171 28.12 21.76 -7.15
CA GLN A 171 29.08 20.81 -6.59
C GLN A 171 28.39 19.63 -5.92
N GLY A 172 29.11 18.50 -5.82
CA GLY A 172 28.59 17.29 -5.18
C GLY A 172 27.50 16.62 -6.00
N LEU A 173 27.71 16.47 -7.31
CA LEU A 173 26.80 15.73 -8.19
C LEU A 173 26.84 14.22 -7.92
N TRP A 174 27.96 13.71 -7.41
CA TRP A 174 28.16 12.28 -7.19
C TRP A 174 27.67 11.86 -5.81
N PHE A 175 26.55 11.14 -5.76
CA PHE A 175 26.09 10.53 -4.52
C PHE A 175 26.92 9.28 -4.19
N LYS A 176 26.97 8.94 -2.89
CA LYS A 176 27.65 7.76 -2.36
C LYS A 176 26.79 7.14 -1.27
N ILE A 177 26.04 6.10 -1.62
CA ILE A 177 25.11 5.43 -0.70
C ILE A 177 25.65 4.04 -0.41
N PRO A 178 25.91 3.68 0.86
CA PRO A 178 26.30 2.33 1.19
C PRO A 178 25.13 1.38 0.90
N TYR A 179 25.38 0.29 0.19
CA TYR A 179 24.40 -0.76 -0.09
C TYR A 179 25.00 -2.14 0.14
N PRO A 180 24.20 -3.08 0.67
CA PRO A 180 24.63 -4.46 0.78
C PRO A 180 24.62 -5.10 -0.62
N ILE A 181 25.77 -5.65 -1.03
CA ILE A 181 25.87 -6.49 -2.23
C ILE A 181 26.25 -7.91 -1.85
N VAL A 182 25.69 -8.87 -2.57
CA VAL A 182 26.08 -10.28 -2.49
C VAL A 182 27.39 -10.46 -3.26
N THR A 183 28.51 -10.62 -2.55
CA THR A 183 29.83 -10.80 -3.19
C THR A 183 30.10 -12.23 -3.59
N ARG A 184 29.52 -13.17 -2.85
CA ARG A 184 29.58 -14.59 -3.16
C ARG A 184 28.19 -15.19 -3.01
N SER A 185 27.66 -15.68 -4.13
CA SER A 185 26.51 -16.57 -4.14
C SER A 185 26.97 -18.01 -4.21
N LYS A 186 26.20 -18.92 -3.63
CA LYS A 186 26.35 -20.36 -3.85
C LYS A 186 25.17 -20.86 -4.65
N ASP A 187 25.49 -21.47 -5.78
CA ASP A 187 24.55 -22.28 -6.51
C ASP A 187 24.47 -23.64 -5.83
N PHE A 188 23.33 -23.92 -5.20
CA PHE A 188 23.06 -25.20 -4.56
C PHE A 188 22.72 -26.32 -5.56
N GLY A 189 22.66 -26.02 -6.85
CA GLY A 189 22.36 -26.97 -7.92
C GLY A 189 20.86 -27.24 -8.06
N LEU A 190 20.48 -27.77 -9.23
CA LEU A 190 19.07 -28.06 -9.53
C LEU A 190 18.47 -29.10 -8.59
N TRP A 191 19.28 -30.01 -8.04
CA TRP A 191 18.79 -31.02 -7.10
C TRP A 191 18.16 -30.42 -5.84
N ILE A 192 18.78 -29.38 -5.26
CA ILE A 192 18.24 -28.69 -4.09
C ILE A 192 17.00 -27.87 -4.47
N VAL A 193 16.92 -27.35 -5.69
CA VAL A 193 15.69 -26.70 -6.19
C VAL A 193 14.54 -27.69 -6.21
N PHE A 194 14.73 -28.90 -6.72
CA PHE A 194 13.70 -29.94 -6.71
C PHE A 194 13.24 -30.26 -5.28
N TRP A 195 14.17 -30.39 -4.32
CA TRP A 195 13.80 -30.57 -2.91
C TRP A 195 13.01 -29.40 -2.34
N ALA A 196 13.40 -28.16 -2.67
CA ALA A 196 12.64 -26.98 -2.26
C ALA A 196 11.23 -26.97 -2.86
N TRP A 197 11.06 -27.35 -4.12
CA TRP A 197 9.74 -27.49 -4.75
C TRP A 197 8.90 -28.61 -4.14
N ILE A 198 9.50 -29.77 -3.85
CA ILE A 198 8.83 -30.86 -3.13
C ILE A 198 8.37 -30.36 -1.76
N LEU A 199 9.22 -29.65 -1.02
CA LEU A 199 8.88 -29.09 0.28
C LEU A 199 7.71 -28.08 0.18
N ILE A 200 7.74 -27.21 -0.84
CA ILE A 200 6.64 -26.28 -1.11
C ILE A 200 5.34 -27.04 -1.41
N LEU A 201 5.38 -28.07 -2.27
CA LEU A 201 4.20 -28.90 -2.57
C LEU A 201 3.68 -29.64 -1.33
N LEU A 202 4.57 -30.26 -0.56
CA LEU A 202 4.20 -30.95 0.67
C LEU A 202 3.59 -29.99 1.68
N SER A 203 4.11 -28.78 1.81
CA SER A 203 3.51 -27.76 2.68
C SER A 203 2.11 -27.37 2.22
N HIS A 204 1.86 -27.24 0.91
CA HIS A 204 0.53 -26.95 0.36
C HIS A 204 -0.45 -28.12 0.60
N VAL A 205 0.00 -29.36 0.36
CA VAL A 205 -0.79 -30.56 0.64
C VAL A 205 -1.10 -30.65 2.13
N PHE A 206 -0.14 -30.37 3.00
CA PHE A 206 -0.33 -30.37 4.45
C PHE A 206 -1.34 -29.30 4.89
N ILE A 207 -1.22 -28.06 4.38
CA ILE A 207 -2.19 -26.98 4.66
C ILE A 207 -3.59 -27.39 4.19
N TYR A 208 -3.71 -27.98 2.99
CA TYR A 208 -4.98 -28.47 2.46
C TYR A 208 -5.59 -29.57 3.34
N LEU A 209 -4.79 -30.56 3.75
CA LEU A 209 -5.23 -31.64 4.65
C LEU A 209 -5.64 -31.11 6.02
N ALA A 210 -4.85 -30.20 6.61
CA ALA A 210 -5.15 -29.57 7.89
C ALA A 210 -6.49 -28.81 7.84
N LYS A 211 -6.72 -28.03 6.78
CA LYS A 211 -8.01 -27.35 6.56
C LYS A 211 -9.17 -28.35 6.41
N ARG A 212 -8.97 -29.43 5.65
CA ARG A 212 -9.99 -30.47 5.47
C ARG A 212 -10.33 -31.20 6.78
N MET A 213 -9.33 -31.48 7.60
CA MET A 213 -9.53 -32.08 8.93
C MET A 213 -10.28 -31.13 9.86
N LYS A 214 -9.89 -29.85 9.92
CA LYS A 214 -10.59 -28.82 10.70
C LYS A 214 -12.07 -28.71 10.29
N HIS A 215 -12.36 -28.70 8.99
CA HIS A 215 -13.74 -28.65 8.48
C HIS A 215 -14.56 -29.89 8.86
N ARG A 216 -13.99 -31.10 8.73
CA ARG A 216 -14.67 -32.33 9.17
C ARG A 216 -14.94 -32.34 10.67
N PHE A 217 -14.00 -31.86 11.47
CA PHE A 217 -14.16 -31.76 12.91
C PHE A 217 -15.33 -30.83 13.27
N MET A 218 -15.40 -29.63 12.69
CA MET A 218 -16.50 -28.69 12.93
C MET A 218 -17.88 -29.21 12.50
N LEU A 219 -17.97 -29.96 11.40
CA LEU A 219 -19.23 -30.57 10.96
C LEU A 219 -19.72 -31.64 11.94
N ASN A 220 -18.80 -32.45 12.47
CA ASN A 220 -19.15 -33.47 13.45
C ASN A 220 -19.62 -32.84 14.77
N THR A 221 -18.97 -31.77 15.25
CA THR A 221 -19.39 -31.06 16.46
C THR A 221 -20.80 -30.46 16.33
N LYS A 222 -21.12 -29.86 15.18
CA LYS A 222 -22.47 -29.30 14.93
C LYS A 222 -23.56 -30.37 14.86
N LYS A 223 -23.28 -31.53 14.25
CA LYS A 223 -24.26 -32.64 14.20
C LYS A 223 -24.59 -33.17 15.60
N THR A 224 -23.62 -33.23 16.51
CA THR A 224 -23.87 -33.68 17.88
C THR A 224 -24.72 -32.68 18.66
N SER A 225 -24.48 -31.36 18.50
CA SER A 225 -25.29 -30.33 19.19
C SER A 225 -26.71 -30.18 18.63
N SER A 226 -26.94 -30.34 17.33
CA SER A 226 -28.29 -30.24 16.77
C SER A 226 -29.15 -31.49 16.99
N ALA A 227 -28.54 -32.64 17.33
CA ALA A 227 -29.29 -33.86 17.62
C ALA A 227 -29.97 -33.83 19.00
N GLU A 228 -29.50 -33.00 19.94
CA GLU A 228 -30.11 -32.85 21.28
C GLU A 228 -31.31 -31.88 21.32
N ASP A 229 -31.43 -30.95 20.38
CA ASP A 229 -32.49 -29.92 20.39
C ASP A 229 -33.68 -30.22 19.45
N SER A 230 -33.67 -31.35 18.70
CA SER A 230 -34.61 -31.61 17.60
C SER A 230 -35.67 -32.69 17.87
N GLU A 231 -36.10 -32.89 19.12
CA GLU A 231 -37.08 -33.93 19.49
C GLU A 231 -38.57 -33.52 19.32
N GLY A 232 -38.90 -32.41 18.64
CA GLY A 232 -40.28 -31.88 18.68
C GLY A 232 -40.92 -31.24 17.44
N GLU A 233 -40.29 -31.19 16.25
CA GLU A 233 -40.89 -30.47 15.09
C GLU A 233 -41.25 -31.39 13.89
N GLU A 234 -42.48 -31.22 13.40
CA GLU A 234 -43.18 -32.04 12.39
C GLU A 234 -42.58 -31.99 10.96
N PRO A 235 -42.78 -33.02 10.13
CA PRO A 235 -41.90 -33.34 8.99
C PRO A 235 -42.39 -32.91 7.59
N GLU A 236 -42.99 -31.74 7.38
CA GLU A 236 -43.66 -31.45 6.08
C GLU A 236 -43.02 -30.43 5.10
N GLN A 237 -41.90 -29.76 5.39
CA GLN A 237 -41.33 -28.76 4.44
C GLN A 237 -39.82 -28.94 4.11
N LYS A 238 -39.38 -30.16 3.80
CA LYS A 238 -37.94 -30.44 3.57
C LYS A 238 -37.47 -30.63 2.12
N VAL A 239 -38.35 -30.54 1.11
CA VAL A 239 -38.01 -31.06 -0.24
C VAL A 239 -37.46 -30.02 -1.23
N VAL A 240 -37.54 -28.71 -0.97
CA VAL A 240 -37.21 -27.68 -2.00
C VAL A 240 -35.83 -27.00 -1.81
N ALA A 241 -35.10 -27.29 -0.72
CA ALA A 241 -33.84 -26.59 -0.39
C ALA A 241 -32.54 -27.24 -0.92
N GLU A 242 -32.59 -28.46 -1.48
CA GLU A 242 -31.37 -29.25 -1.74
C GLU A 242 -30.71 -29.02 -3.10
N THR A 243 -31.31 -28.28 -4.04
CA THR A 243 -30.79 -28.18 -5.41
C THR A 243 -29.87 -26.97 -5.68
N LYS A 244 -29.92 -25.91 -4.87
CA LYS A 244 -28.97 -24.76 -4.96
C LYS A 244 -27.52 -25.01 -4.47
N PRO A 245 -27.22 -25.85 -3.47
CA PRO A 245 -25.86 -25.96 -2.90
C PRO A 245 -24.82 -26.66 -3.80
N GLN A 246 -25.24 -27.42 -4.82
CA GLN A 246 -24.29 -28.15 -5.69
C GLN A 246 -23.59 -27.24 -6.71
N LEU A 247 -24.25 -26.19 -7.23
CA LEU A 247 -23.64 -25.30 -8.21
C LEU A 247 -22.60 -24.36 -7.56
N GLU A 248 -22.91 -23.85 -6.37
CA GLU A 248 -21.99 -22.99 -5.60
C GLU A 248 -20.75 -23.76 -5.13
N SER A 249 -20.89 -25.03 -4.75
CA SER A 249 -19.74 -25.86 -4.33
C SER A 249 -18.78 -26.20 -5.48
N GLN A 250 -19.28 -26.40 -6.70
CA GLN A 250 -18.43 -26.62 -7.88
C GLN A 250 -17.69 -25.35 -8.34
N GLN A 251 -18.35 -24.18 -8.32
CA GLN A 251 -17.70 -22.91 -8.64
C GLN A 251 -16.62 -22.56 -7.61
N LYS A 252 -16.91 -22.75 -6.31
CA LYS A 252 -15.92 -22.57 -5.24
C LYS A 252 -14.72 -23.49 -5.38
N ALA A 253 -14.93 -24.79 -5.64
CA ALA A 253 -13.83 -25.74 -5.84
C ALA A 253 -12.90 -25.33 -6.99
N LYS A 254 -13.46 -24.87 -8.11
CA LYS A 254 -12.69 -24.42 -9.29
C LYS A 254 -11.88 -23.15 -8.99
N GLN A 255 -12.41 -22.24 -8.19
CA GLN A 255 -11.76 -20.98 -7.84
C GLN A 255 -10.61 -21.18 -6.83
N THR A 256 -10.80 -22.03 -5.82
CA THR A 256 -9.75 -22.38 -4.84
C THR A 256 -8.59 -23.12 -5.50
N MET A 257 -8.87 -23.97 -6.49
CA MET A 257 -7.83 -24.68 -7.26
C MET A 257 -7.01 -23.74 -8.15
N GLY A 258 -7.64 -22.75 -8.77
CA GLY A 258 -6.96 -21.74 -9.59
C GLY A 258 -6.01 -20.85 -8.79
N PHE A 259 -6.39 -20.48 -7.56
CA PHE A 259 -5.56 -19.68 -6.66
C PHE A 259 -4.27 -20.42 -6.28
N LEU A 260 -4.40 -21.66 -5.79
CA LEU A 260 -3.27 -22.51 -5.42
C LEU A 260 -2.30 -22.73 -6.59
N GLY A 261 -2.82 -22.89 -7.81
CA GLY A 261 -1.97 -23.06 -9.00
C GLY A 261 -1.09 -21.82 -9.28
N SER A 262 -1.68 -20.62 -9.24
CA SER A 262 -0.96 -19.38 -9.56
C SER A 262 0.10 -19.01 -8.51
N SER A 263 -0.21 -19.14 -7.22
CA SER A 263 0.74 -18.84 -6.15
C SER A 263 1.89 -19.85 -6.10
N THR A 264 1.61 -21.12 -6.41
CA THR A 264 2.64 -22.18 -6.43
C THR A 264 3.69 -21.91 -7.52
N ILE A 265 3.28 -21.46 -8.70
CA ILE A 265 4.23 -21.13 -9.78
C ILE A 265 5.18 -20.00 -9.35
N ILE A 266 4.64 -18.94 -8.73
CA ILE A 266 5.46 -17.82 -8.23
C ILE A 266 6.44 -18.31 -7.16
N LEU A 267 5.97 -19.12 -6.21
CA LEU A 267 6.84 -19.68 -5.17
C LEU A 267 7.94 -20.58 -5.75
N PHE A 268 7.65 -21.33 -6.81
CA PHE A 268 8.65 -22.14 -7.51
C PHE A 268 9.71 -21.28 -8.19
N VAL A 269 9.31 -20.21 -8.88
CA VAL A 269 10.23 -19.27 -9.52
C VAL A 269 11.10 -18.58 -8.47
N VAL A 270 10.50 -18.11 -7.37
CA VAL A 270 11.24 -17.49 -6.26
C VAL A 270 12.19 -18.48 -5.62
N ALA A 271 11.75 -19.70 -5.33
CA ALA A 271 12.60 -20.75 -4.77
C ALA A 271 13.75 -21.10 -5.72
N TYR A 272 13.50 -21.18 -7.02
CA TYR A 272 14.55 -21.36 -8.03
C TYR A 272 15.59 -20.24 -7.94
N ILE A 273 15.15 -18.97 -7.98
CA ILE A 273 16.06 -17.82 -7.94
C ILE A 273 16.88 -17.83 -6.64
N VAL A 274 16.24 -18.05 -5.49
CA VAL A 274 16.88 -18.03 -4.17
C VAL A 274 17.88 -19.18 -4.01
N VAL A 275 17.51 -20.40 -4.41
CA VAL A 275 18.39 -21.58 -4.27
C VAL A 275 19.56 -21.52 -5.25
N ARG A 276 19.34 -21.01 -6.46
CA ARG A 276 20.39 -20.87 -7.48
C ARG A 276 21.35 -19.71 -7.19
N ASN A 277 20.91 -18.71 -6.41
CA ASN A 277 21.67 -17.49 -6.14
C ASN A 277 21.75 -17.19 -4.64
N PHE A 278 21.86 -18.21 -3.79
CA PHE A 278 21.78 -18.00 -2.36
C PHE A 278 22.98 -17.19 -1.85
N PRO A 279 22.76 -16.08 -1.14
CA PRO A 279 23.83 -15.20 -0.69
C PRO A 279 24.60 -15.83 0.48
N LEU A 280 25.91 -16.08 0.30
CA LEU A 280 26.78 -16.58 1.39
C LEU A 280 27.52 -15.46 2.12
N ALA A 281 27.86 -14.40 1.41
CA ALA A 281 28.61 -13.27 1.96
C ALA A 281 28.03 -11.96 1.43
N TRP A 282 27.92 -11.02 2.35
CA TRP A 282 27.49 -9.66 2.10
C TRP A 282 28.66 -8.72 2.35
N GLU A 283 28.85 -7.77 1.45
CA GLU A 283 29.78 -6.66 1.61
C GLU A 283 29.00 -5.35 1.46
N PHE A 284 29.34 -4.34 2.24
CA PHE A 284 28.83 -3.00 2.00
C PHE A 284 29.69 -2.33 0.94
N ARG A 285 29.12 -2.17 -0.25
CA ARG A 285 29.74 -1.36 -1.30
C ARG A 285 29.10 0.02 -1.34
N ILE A 286 29.78 0.95 -1.99
CA ILE A 286 29.26 2.30 -2.19
C ILE A 286 28.62 2.34 -3.57
N PHE A 287 27.31 2.52 -3.59
CA PHE A 287 26.57 2.81 -4.78
C PHE A 287 26.80 4.29 -5.10
N SER A 288 27.37 4.56 -6.27
CA SER A 288 27.65 5.92 -6.69
C SER A 288 27.11 6.20 -8.07
N GLY A 289 26.75 7.44 -8.29
CA GLY A 289 26.20 7.92 -9.55
C GLY A 289 26.07 9.43 -9.54
N ASP A 290 25.95 10.00 -10.72
CA ASP A 290 25.73 11.42 -10.91
C ASP A 290 24.22 11.71 -10.89
N VAL A 291 23.81 12.58 -9.96
CA VAL A 291 22.40 12.97 -9.73
C VAL A 291 21.74 13.65 -10.93
N SER A 292 22.53 14.22 -11.84
CA SER A 292 22.02 14.95 -13.01
C SER A 292 21.58 14.03 -14.16
N ILE A 293 22.02 12.77 -14.15
CA ILE A 293 21.71 11.77 -15.18
C ILE A 293 20.91 10.59 -14.63
N PRO A 294 20.14 9.89 -15.47
CA PRO A 294 19.47 8.65 -15.08
C PRO A 294 20.47 7.58 -14.66
N ASN A 295 20.16 6.82 -13.61
CA ASN A 295 21.00 5.72 -13.13
C ASN A 295 20.21 4.40 -13.13
N ARG A 296 20.45 3.55 -14.13
CA ARG A 296 19.71 2.29 -14.32
C ARG A 296 19.78 1.34 -13.11
N THR A 297 20.92 1.33 -12.42
CA THR A 297 21.09 0.44 -11.26
C THR A 297 20.26 0.92 -10.09
N LEU A 298 20.26 2.23 -9.81
CA LEU A 298 19.40 2.81 -8.79
C LEU A 298 17.94 2.56 -9.18
N ASN A 299 17.58 2.83 -10.45
CA ASN A 299 16.23 2.64 -11.00
C ASN A 299 15.68 1.24 -10.75
N THR A 300 16.54 0.24 -10.94
CA THR A 300 16.20 -1.17 -10.68
C THR A 300 15.98 -1.42 -9.20
N VAL A 301 16.86 -0.91 -8.34
CA VAL A 301 16.74 -1.05 -6.88
C VAL A 301 15.47 -0.38 -6.36
N THR A 302 15.20 0.85 -6.79
CA THR A 302 14.00 1.60 -6.42
C THR A 302 12.75 0.86 -6.88
N ALA A 303 12.67 0.41 -8.15
CA ALA A 303 11.53 -0.35 -8.64
C ALA A 303 11.26 -1.65 -7.85
N ILE A 304 12.32 -2.38 -7.48
CA ILE A 304 12.21 -3.57 -6.63
C ILE A 304 11.74 -3.17 -5.22
N ALA A 305 12.29 -2.10 -4.65
CA ALA A 305 11.88 -1.59 -3.34
C ALA A 305 10.40 -1.19 -3.34
N THR A 306 9.94 -0.44 -4.35
CA THR A 306 8.53 -0.10 -4.56
C THR A 306 7.64 -1.34 -4.63
N PHE A 307 8.04 -2.34 -5.43
CA PHE A 307 7.31 -3.60 -5.57
C PHE A 307 7.15 -4.32 -4.21
N ILE A 308 8.26 -4.51 -3.48
CA ILE A 308 8.27 -5.14 -2.17
C ILE A 308 7.40 -4.36 -1.19
N MET A 309 7.47 -3.02 -1.25
CA MET A 309 6.68 -2.13 -0.39
C MET A 309 5.19 -2.25 -0.61
N VAL A 310 4.73 -2.26 -1.86
CA VAL A 310 3.30 -2.43 -2.18
C VAL A 310 2.82 -3.81 -1.73
N ILE A 311 3.62 -4.86 -1.90
CA ILE A 311 3.30 -6.19 -1.38
C ILE A 311 3.19 -6.17 0.14
N TRP A 312 4.20 -5.62 0.82
CA TRP A 312 4.27 -5.58 2.28
C TRP A 312 3.06 -4.87 2.88
N PHE A 313 2.76 -3.65 2.41
CA PHE A 313 1.61 -2.91 2.91
C PHE A 313 0.27 -3.57 2.57
N GLY A 314 0.14 -4.10 1.36
CA GLY A 314 -1.08 -4.82 0.98
C GLY A 314 -1.30 -6.08 1.82
N LEU A 315 -0.24 -6.83 2.15
CA LEU A 315 -0.34 -8.00 3.01
C LEU A 315 -0.76 -7.62 4.44
N GLN A 316 -0.19 -6.57 5.02
CA GLN A 316 -0.59 -6.06 6.33
C GLN A 316 -2.07 -5.66 6.35
N ASP A 317 -2.54 -5.00 5.30
CA ASP A 317 -3.96 -4.60 5.19
C ASP A 317 -4.88 -5.82 5.05
N ILE A 318 -4.52 -6.81 4.23
CA ILE A 318 -5.28 -8.06 4.05
C ILE A 318 -5.40 -8.83 5.38
N LEU A 319 -4.30 -8.95 6.13
CA LEU A 319 -4.29 -9.63 7.42
C LEU A 319 -5.15 -8.90 8.45
N ARG A 320 -5.03 -7.57 8.51
CA ARG A 320 -5.85 -6.73 9.40
C ARG A 320 -7.33 -6.84 9.08
N GLN A 321 -7.70 -6.80 7.80
CA GLN A 321 -9.09 -6.94 7.38
C GLN A 321 -9.66 -8.32 7.70
N GLY A 322 -8.87 -9.39 7.56
CA GLY A 322 -9.30 -10.74 7.96
C GLY A 322 -9.57 -10.86 9.46
N LYS A 323 -8.76 -10.25 10.32
CA LYS A 323 -9.01 -10.22 11.77
C LYS A 323 -10.33 -9.50 12.11
N LEU A 324 -10.55 -8.32 11.51
CA LEU A 324 -11.79 -7.56 11.70
C LEU A 324 -13.02 -8.32 11.19
N ALA A 325 -12.87 -9.09 10.11
CA ALA A 325 -13.94 -9.93 9.58
C ALA A 325 -14.29 -11.08 10.52
N GLN A 326 -13.27 -11.71 11.11
CA GLN A 326 -13.41 -12.77 12.08
C GLN A 326 -14.11 -12.27 13.35
N GLU A 327 -13.75 -11.08 13.84
CA GLU A 327 -14.41 -10.40 14.97
C GLU A 327 -15.89 -10.10 14.70
N LYS A 328 -16.27 -9.94 13.42
CA LYS A 328 -17.68 -9.75 12.98
C LYS A 328 -18.44 -11.06 12.74
N GLY A 329 -17.84 -12.21 13.03
CA GLY A 329 -18.48 -13.51 12.84
C GLY A 329 -18.64 -13.94 11.37
N ILE A 330 -17.86 -13.35 10.45
CA ILE A 330 -17.85 -13.78 9.05
C ILE A 330 -17.17 -15.15 8.97
N SER A 331 -17.71 -16.05 8.14
CA SER A 331 -17.18 -17.41 8.05
C SER A 331 -15.73 -17.41 7.56
N GLU A 332 -14.90 -18.24 8.20
CA GLU A 332 -13.47 -18.37 7.89
C GLU A 332 -13.24 -18.69 6.40
N GLU A 333 -14.11 -19.48 5.79
CA GLU A 333 -14.06 -19.79 4.35
C GLU A 333 -14.19 -18.53 3.48
N VAL A 334 -15.14 -17.63 3.79
CA VAL A 334 -15.33 -16.38 3.05
C VAL A 334 -14.16 -15.43 3.28
N ILE A 335 -13.62 -15.40 4.49
CA ILE A 335 -12.42 -14.61 4.82
C ILE A 335 -11.23 -15.08 3.98
N GLU A 336 -10.95 -16.39 3.97
CA GLU A 336 -9.82 -16.95 3.23
C GLU A 336 -9.94 -16.72 1.72
N MET A 337 -11.13 -16.93 1.14
CA MET A 337 -11.38 -16.65 -0.28
C MET A 337 -11.17 -15.17 -0.61
N THR A 338 -11.69 -14.28 0.23
CA THR A 338 -11.54 -12.83 0.03
C THR A 338 -10.09 -12.39 0.16
N GLN A 339 -9.36 -12.89 1.17
CA GLN A 339 -7.94 -12.58 1.38
C GLN A 339 -7.08 -13.06 0.21
N ALA A 340 -7.36 -14.25 -0.33
CA ALA A 340 -6.68 -14.80 -1.50
C ALA A 340 -6.86 -13.90 -2.73
N GLU A 341 -8.10 -13.49 -3.02
CA GLU A 341 -8.39 -12.61 -4.16
C GLU A 341 -7.74 -11.23 -3.98
N MET A 342 -7.82 -10.67 -2.77
CA MET A 342 -7.13 -9.43 -2.43
C MET A 342 -5.61 -9.54 -2.61
N PHE A 343 -5.00 -10.66 -2.23
CA PHE A 343 -3.57 -10.90 -2.39
C PHE A 343 -3.18 -10.95 -3.87
N LYS A 344 -3.95 -11.68 -4.70
CA LYS A 344 -3.73 -11.77 -6.15
C LYS A 344 -3.82 -10.39 -6.81
N SER A 345 -4.87 -9.62 -6.50
CA SER A 345 -5.03 -8.25 -6.98
C SER A 345 -3.86 -7.36 -6.53
N ASN A 346 -3.46 -7.46 -5.26
CA ASN A 346 -2.34 -6.71 -4.72
C ASN A 346 -1.01 -7.05 -5.40
N LEU A 347 -0.75 -8.34 -5.67
CA LEU A 347 0.46 -8.78 -6.36
C LEU A 347 0.51 -8.25 -7.80
N PHE A 348 -0.61 -8.32 -8.53
CA PHE A 348 -0.72 -7.76 -9.88
C PHE A 348 -0.46 -6.26 -9.88
N ASN A 349 -1.12 -5.52 -8.97
CA ASN A 349 -0.93 -4.08 -8.83
C ASN A 349 0.50 -3.73 -8.45
N ALA A 350 1.11 -4.46 -7.50
CA ALA A 350 2.51 -4.26 -7.12
C ALA A 350 3.45 -4.46 -8.33
N THR A 351 3.20 -5.49 -9.14
CA THR A 351 3.99 -5.78 -10.35
C THR A 351 3.87 -4.65 -11.36
N LEU A 352 2.65 -4.21 -11.63
CA LEU A 352 2.38 -3.10 -12.55
C LEU A 352 3.01 -1.79 -12.06
N ILE A 353 2.89 -1.48 -10.77
CA ILE A 353 3.49 -0.30 -10.16
C ILE A 353 5.02 -0.37 -10.20
N GLY A 354 5.61 -1.51 -9.85
CA GLY A 354 7.07 -1.70 -9.90
C GLY A 354 7.64 -1.57 -11.32
N LEU A 355 6.97 -2.17 -12.31
CA LEU A 355 7.35 -2.00 -13.72
C LEU A 355 7.16 -0.55 -14.19
N GLY A 356 6.05 0.09 -13.83
CA GLY A 356 5.79 1.50 -14.13
C GLY A 356 6.85 2.41 -13.52
N ALA A 357 7.24 2.16 -12.27
CA ALA A 357 8.33 2.86 -11.60
C ALA A 357 9.64 2.68 -12.38
N PHE A 358 10.02 1.45 -12.74
CA PHE A 358 11.22 1.18 -13.54
C PHE A 358 11.25 1.94 -14.88
N PHE A 359 10.13 1.95 -15.62
CA PHE A 359 10.08 2.64 -16.92
C PHE A 359 10.15 4.16 -16.76
N ILE A 360 9.43 4.72 -15.78
CA ILE A 360 9.42 6.17 -15.53
C ILE A 360 10.79 6.62 -15.01
N THR A 361 11.40 5.89 -14.08
CA THR A 361 12.69 6.27 -13.47
C THR A 361 13.85 6.21 -14.46
N ASN A 362 13.75 5.39 -15.49
CA ASN A 362 14.72 5.39 -16.59
C ASN A 362 14.67 6.63 -17.49
N LEU A 363 13.63 7.47 -17.37
CA LEU A 363 13.47 8.70 -18.15
C LEU A 363 13.81 9.96 -17.36
N ILE A 364 14.10 9.84 -16.05
CA ILE A 364 14.30 11.00 -15.16
C ILE A 364 15.70 10.98 -14.52
N PRO A 365 16.24 12.16 -14.13
CA PRO A 365 17.50 12.24 -13.42
C PRO A 365 17.48 11.50 -12.08
N SER A 366 18.61 10.89 -11.72
CA SER A 366 18.70 10.09 -10.48
C SER A 366 18.56 10.91 -9.21
N ALA A 367 18.62 12.25 -9.26
CA ALA A 367 18.23 13.11 -8.13
C ALA A 367 16.77 12.91 -7.70
N PHE A 368 15.85 12.89 -8.67
CA PHE A 368 14.43 12.70 -8.38
C PHE A 368 14.22 11.33 -7.75
N GLU A 369 14.91 10.33 -8.30
CA GLU A 369 14.87 8.97 -7.80
C GLU A 369 15.47 8.83 -6.39
N LEU A 370 16.59 9.50 -6.11
CA LEU A 370 17.22 9.53 -4.79
C LEU A 370 16.28 10.11 -3.74
N SER A 371 15.49 11.13 -4.11
CA SER A 371 14.42 11.67 -3.26
C SER A 371 13.31 10.65 -3.02
N ILE A 372 12.88 9.91 -4.04
CA ILE A 372 11.89 8.83 -3.91
C ILE A 372 12.41 7.71 -3.02
N PHE A 373 13.63 7.23 -3.26
CA PHE A 373 14.26 6.16 -2.49
C PHE A 373 14.36 6.54 -1.01
N THR A 374 14.73 7.80 -0.72
CA THR A 374 14.73 8.34 0.66
C THR A 374 13.34 8.27 1.27
N PHE A 375 12.31 8.70 0.54
CA PHE A 375 10.93 8.62 0.99
C PHE A 375 10.48 7.16 1.25
N GLU A 376 10.83 6.23 0.37
CA GLU A 376 10.49 4.80 0.52
C GLU A 376 11.16 4.18 1.74
N LEU A 377 12.44 4.47 1.99
CA LEU A 377 13.15 3.99 3.19
C LEU A 377 12.48 4.49 4.49
N ILE A 378 12.06 5.76 4.53
CA ILE A 378 11.36 6.30 5.69
C ILE A 378 9.95 5.66 5.79
N ALA A 379 9.28 5.42 4.67
CA ALA A 379 7.99 4.75 4.64
C ALA A 379 8.05 3.30 5.14
N ILE A 380 9.09 2.52 4.78
CA ILE A 380 9.34 1.16 5.32
C ILE A 380 9.48 1.21 6.84
N SER A 381 10.16 2.24 7.35
CA SER A 381 10.46 2.39 8.77
C SER A 381 9.30 2.98 9.57
N SER A 382 8.30 3.58 8.90
CA SER A 382 7.17 4.29 9.53
C SER A 382 6.30 3.39 10.41
N PRO A 383 5.90 2.17 10.02
CA PRO A 383 5.11 1.27 10.87
C PRO A 383 5.77 0.98 12.21
N PHE A 384 7.10 0.90 12.24
CA PHE A 384 7.88 0.57 13.43
C PHE A 384 8.18 1.79 14.31
N THR A 385 8.11 2.99 13.74
CA THR A 385 8.48 4.24 14.43
C THR A 385 7.27 5.17 14.56
N LEU A 386 6.95 5.89 13.49
CA LEU A 386 6.01 7.00 13.47
C LEU A 386 4.55 6.53 13.64
N ASP A 387 4.13 5.45 12.98
CA ASP A 387 2.75 4.96 13.09
C ASP A 387 2.51 4.40 14.50
N LYS A 388 3.49 3.67 15.05
CA LYS A 388 3.45 3.18 16.43
C LYS A 388 3.37 4.33 17.43
N PHE A 389 4.11 5.41 17.21
CA PHE A 389 4.06 6.61 18.04
C PHE A 389 2.69 7.30 17.97
N ILE A 390 2.09 7.42 16.78
CA ILE A 390 0.74 7.97 16.61
C ILE A 390 -0.31 7.11 17.30
N LEU A 391 -0.25 5.78 17.14
CA LEU A 391 -1.17 4.85 17.79
C LEU A 391 -1.05 4.89 19.32
N LYS A 392 0.18 5.05 19.83
CA LYS A 392 0.45 5.21 21.27
C LYS A 392 -0.11 6.52 21.81
N LEU A 393 0.06 7.65 21.10
CA LEU A 393 -0.52 8.94 21.48
C LEU A 393 -2.04 8.91 21.59
N ARG A 394 -2.70 8.02 20.83
CA ARG A 394 -4.16 7.82 20.88
C ARG A 394 -4.61 6.86 22.00
N GLY A 395 -3.69 6.31 22.80
CA GLY A 395 -4.01 5.38 23.88
C GLY A 395 -4.37 3.96 23.41
N MET A 396 -4.11 3.62 22.15
CA MET A 396 -4.46 2.31 21.55
C MET A 396 -3.26 1.33 21.50
N GLY A 397 -2.20 1.63 22.25
CA GLY A 397 -0.93 0.86 22.24
C GLY A 397 -0.92 -0.41 23.11
N GLN A 398 -2.07 -0.90 23.55
CA GLN A 398 -2.21 -2.17 24.28
C GLN A 398 -3.28 -3.04 23.60
N ALA A 399 -2.88 -3.73 22.53
CA ALA A 399 -3.53 -4.94 22.02
C ALA A 399 -2.50 -5.76 21.24
#